data_AF-A0A8T5HWF0-F1
#
_entry.id   AF-A0A8T5HWF0-F1
#
_cell.length_a   1.000
_cell.length_b   1.000
_cell.length_c   1.000
_cell.angle_alpha   90.00
_cell.angle_beta   90.00
_cell.angle_gamma   90.00
#
_symmetry.space_group_name_H-M   'P 1'
#
loop_
_entity.id
_entity.type
_entity.pdbx_description
1 polymer ?
#
loop_
_entity_poly.entity_id
_entity_poly.type
_entity_poly.pdbx_seq_one_letter_code
_entity_poly.pdbx_strand_id
1 'polypeptide(L)'
;MDEEKQKENGTEEKQEPKNELLEMRNLLQRKQAEFENYRKQVDKRFIEMKELANKNLIFKLLPVVDNFNLALKSADTNSNPEDFIKGVELIYSQLFSFLENNNVQSMVTEKKK
;
A
#
# COMPACT_ATOMS: atom_id res chain seq x y z
N MET A 1 -14.57 -68.04 22.10
CA MET A 1 -13.93 -66.86 22.74
C MET A 1 -12.87 -66.23 21.85
N ASP A 2 -12.33 -66.91 20.84
CA ASP A 2 -11.29 -66.34 19.94
C ASP A 2 -11.84 -65.57 18.72
N GLU A 3 -13.10 -65.78 18.34
CA GLU A 3 -13.71 -65.07 17.19
C GLU A 3 -14.17 -63.64 17.50
N GLU A 4 -14.48 -63.31 18.76
CA GLU A 4 -14.85 -61.94 19.16
C GLU A 4 -13.62 -61.01 19.24
N LYS A 5 -12.48 -61.53 19.72
CA LYS A 5 -11.21 -60.76 19.78
C LYS A 5 -10.64 -60.42 18.40
N GLN A 6 -10.90 -61.22 17.37
CA GLN A 6 -10.44 -60.94 16.01
C GLN A 6 -11.32 -59.91 15.29
N LYS A 7 -12.60 -59.77 15.67
CA LYS A 7 -13.50 -58.75 15.10
C LYS A 7 -13.26 -57.36 15.66
N GLU A 8 -12.91 -57.23 16.95
CA GLU A 8 -12.61 -55.91 17.56
C GLU A 8 -11.32 -55.29 16.99
N ASN A 9 -10.24 -56.07 16.87
CA ASN A 9 -8.96 -55.58 16.33
C ASN A 9 -9.03 -55.11 14.86
N GLY A 10 -9.83 -55.78 14.02
CA GLY A 10 -9.96 -55.43 12.60
C GLY A 10 -10.78 -54.17 12.31
N THR A 11 -11.57 -53.70 13.29
CA THR A 11 -12.33 -52.44 13.20
C THR A 11 -11.56 -51.23 13.71
N GLU A 12 -10.73 -51.38 14.74
CA GLU A 12 -9.92 -50.29 15.30
C GLU A 12 -8.82 -49.84 14.33
N GLU A 13 -8.05 -50.77 13.73
CA GLU A 13 -7.01 -50.46 12.73
C GLU A 13 -7.54 -49.77 11.46
N LYS A 14 -8.83 -49.94 11.13
CA LYS A 14 -9.47 -49.27 9.99
C LYS A 14 -10.08 -47.91 10.35
N GLN A 15 -10.29 -47.64 11.65
CA GLN A 15 -10.85 -46.39 12.15
C GLN A 15 -9.76 -45.34 12.37
N GLU A 16 -8.57 -45.72 12.84
CA GLU A 16 -7.43 -44.79 13.01
C GLU A 16 -7.04 -44.04 11.72
N PRO A 17 -6.74 -44.70 10.58
CA PRO A 17 -6.36 -44.00 9.36
C PRO A 17 -7.51 -43.15 8.78
N LYS A 18 -8.77 -43.50 9.05
CA LYS A 18 -9.92 -42.67 8.66
C LYS A 18 -10.04 -41.41 9.53
N ASN A 19 -9.74 -41.52 10.82
CA ASN A 19 -9.73 -40.39 11.74
C ASN A 19 -8.61 -39.42 11.41
N GLU A 20 -7.39 -39.90 11.14
CA GLU A 20 -6.27 -39.06 10.70
C GLU A 20 -6.58 -38.32 9.38
N LEU A 21 -7.20 -39.01 8.41
CA LEU A 21 -7.64 -38.39 7.17
C LEU A 21 -8.71 -37.31 7.38
N LEU A 22 -9.64 -37.54 8.32
CA LEU A 22 -10.67 -36.57 8.69
C LEU A 22 -10.05 -35.34 9.38
N GLU A 23 -9.11 -35.56 10.29
CA GLU A 23 -8.37 -34.48 10.96
C GLU A 23 -7.53 -33.66 9.98
N MET A 24 -6.79 -34.31 9.08
CA MET A 24 -6.05 -33.62 8.02
C MET A 24 -6.98 -32.81 7.12
N ARG A 25 -8.13 -33.37 6.73
CA ARG A 25 -9.12 -32.66 5.90
C ARG A 25 -9.68 -31.43 6.64
N ASN A 26 -10.03 -31.57 7.92
CA ASN A 26 -10.51 -30.47 8.74
C ASN A 26 -9.45 -29.38 8.92
N LEU A 27 -8.19 -29.77 9.13
CA LEU A 27 -7.06 -28.85 9.21
C LEU A 27 -6.87 -28.09 7.90
N LEU A 28 -6.88 -28.78 6.77
CA LEU A 28 -6.76 -28.16 5.44
C LEU A 28 -7.89 -27.16 5.18
N GLN A 29 -9.14 -27.53 5.50
CA GLN A 29 -10.28 -26.63 5.35
C GLN A 29 -10.16 -25.40 6.24
N ARG A 30 -9.68 -25.56 7.49
CA ARG A 30 -9.42 -24.43 8.38
C ARG A 30 -8.29 -23.55 7.87
N LYS A 31 -7.20 -24.14 7.39
CA LYS A 31 -6.06 -23.39 6.82
C LYS A 31 -6.43 -22.64 5.55
N GLN A 32 -7.28 -23.23 4.71
CA GLN A 32 -7.82 -22.55 3.54
C GLN A 32 -8.66 -21.33 3.95
N ALA A 33 -9.52 -21.46 4.95
CA ALA A 33 -10.30 -20.34 5.48
C ALA A 33 -9.42 -19.25 6.12
N GLU A 34 -8.40 -19.65 6.91
CA GLU A 34 -7.40 -18.73 7.48
C GLU A 34 -6.67 -17.96 6.36
N PHE A 35 -6.29 -18.64 5.27
CA PHE A 35 -5.62 -18.03 4.12
C PHE A 35 -6.51 -17.05 3.35
N GLU A 36 -7.78 -17.40 3.10
CA GLU A 36 -8.72 -16.49 2.45
C GLU A 36 -8.97 -15.23 3.29
N ASN A 37 -9.08 -15.38 4.60
CA ASN A 37 -9.21 -14.24 5.52
C ASN A 37 -7.95 -13.36 5.51
N TYR A 38 -6.77 -13.97 5.51
CA TYR A 38 -5.51 -13.25 5.38
C TYR A 38 -5.43 -12.47 4.07
N ARG A 39 -5.77 -13.10 2.93
CA ARG A 39 -5.76 -12.42 1.62
C ARG A 39 -6.67 -11.19 1.62
N LYS A 40 -7.92 -11.34 2.09
CA LYS A 40 -8.87 -10.21 2.22
C LYS A 40 -8.32 -9.10 3.11
N GLN A 41 -7.64 -9.45 4.21
CA GLN A 41 -7.03 -8.48 5.10
C GLN A 41 -5.86 -7.74 4.44
N VAL A 42 -5.01 -8.44 3.69
CA VAL A 42 -3.89 -7.84 2.95
C VAL A 42 -4.42 -6.89 1.88
N ASP A 43 -5.43 -7.30 1.11
CA ASP A 43 -6.04 -6.45 0.08
C ASP A 43 -6.59 -5.15 0.69
N LYS A 44 -7.29 -5.26 1.82
CA LYS A 44 -7.80 -4.09 2.56
C LYS A 44 -6.66 -3.17 3.01
N ARG A 45 -5.60 -3.72 3.62
CA ARG A 45 -4.44 -2.94 4.06
C ARG A 45 -3.71 -2.27 2.89
N PHE A 46 -3.65 -2.93 1.74
CA PHE A 46 -3.04 -2.36 0.55
C PHE A 46 -3.81 -1.13 0.06
N ILE A 47 -5.15 -1.19 0.04
CA ILE A 47 -6.00 -0.04 -0.31
C ILE A 47 -5.79 1.10 0.69
N GLU A 48 -5.83 0.81 1.99
CA GLU A 48 -5.59 1.80 3.05
C GLU A 48 -4.20 2.45 2.92
N MET A 49 -3.16 1.64 2.64
CA MET A 49 -1.80 2.13 2.45
C MET A 49 -1.70 3.06 1.23
N LYS A 50 -2.38 2.72 0.12
CA LYS A 50 -2.43 3.57 -1.07
C LYS A 50 -3.12 4.91 -0.78
N GLU A 51 -4.25 4.89 -0.07
CA GLU A 51 -4.94 6.12 0.33
C GLU A 51 -4.09 6.99 1.25
N LEU A 52 -3.41 6.38 2.23
CA LEU A 52 -2.51 7.08 3.14
C LEU A 52 -1.31 7.69 2.40
N ALA A 53 -0.71 6.94 1.47
CA ALA A 53 0.38 7.44 0.63
C ALA A 53 -0.05 8.66 -0.19
N ASN A 54 -1.22 8.59 -0.83
CA ASN A 54 -1.78 9.72 -1.59
C ASN A 54 -2.04 10.94 -0.70
N LYS A 55 -2.63 10.74 0.48
CA LYS A 55 -2.86 11.82 1.45
C LYS A 55 -1.55 12.47 1.86
N ASN A 56 -0.54 11.67 2.21
CA ASN A 56 0.77 12.18 2.61
C ASN A 56 1.45 12.98 1.50
N LEU A 57 1.31 12.55 0.23
CA LEU A 57 1.84 13.27 -0.91
C LEU A 57 1.16 14.65 -1.07
N ILE A 58 -0.17 14.70 -0.97
CA ILE A 58 -0.93 15.95 -1.03
C ILE A 58 -0.55 16.89 0.13
N PHE A 59 -0.47 16.39 1.36
CA PHE A 59 -0.07 17.19 2.52
C PHE A 59 1.31 17.83 2.35
N LYS A 60 2.26 17.10 1.79
CA LYS A 60 3.60 17.62 1.52
C LYS A 60 3.64 18.62 0.35
N LEU A 61 2.66 18.58 -0.55
CA LEU A 61 2.54 19.53 -1.67
C LEU A 61 1.87 20.85 -1.26
N LEU A 62 0.99 20.84 -0.25
CA LEU A 62 0.27 22.03 0.23
C LEU A 62 1.16 23.26 0.48
N PRO A 63 2.34 23.16 1.15
CA PRO A 63 3.20 24.32 1.38
C PRO A 63 3.69 25.00 0.10
N VAL A 64 3.86 24.24 -0.99
CA VAL A 64 4.24 24.79 -2.29
C VAL A 64 3.08 25.60 -2.88
N VAL A 65 1.85 25.09 -2.77
CA VAL A 65 0.63 25.78 -3.20
C VAL A 65 0.38 27.04 -2.37
N ASP A 66 0.62 26.98 -1.06
CA ASP A 66 0.50 28.14 -0.17
C ASP A 66 1.50 29.25 -0.54
N ASN A 67 2.75 28.88 -0.83
CA ASN A 67 3.77 29.83 -1.28
C ASN A 67 3.43 30.41 -2.67
N PHE A 68 2.87 29.60 -3.58
CA PHE A 68 2.33 30.10 -4.86
C PHE A 68 1.22 31.13 -4.64
N ASN A 69 0.25 30.86 -3.77
CA ASN A 69 -0.81 31.80 -3.44
C ASN A 69 -0.27 33.11 -2.83
N LEU A 70 0.77 33.01 -2.00
CA LEU A 70 1.44 34.18 -1.43
C LEU A 70 2.10 35.03 -2.52
N ALA A 71 2.82 34.41 -3.46
CA ALA A 71 3.46 35.11 -4.58
C ALA A 71 2.43 35.78 -5.50
N LEU A 72 1.28 35.13 -5.78
CA LEU A 72 0.23 35.75 -6.58
C LEU A 72 -0.34 37.00 -5.90
N LYS A 73 -0.57 36.95 -4.58
CA LYS A 73 -1.04 38.12 -3.82
C LYS A 73 -0.01 39.26 -3.80
N SER A 74 1.28 38.95 -3.76
CA SER A 74 2.32 39.98 -3.82
C SER A 74 2.44 40.61 -5.21
N ALA A 75 2.11 39.88 -6.27
CA ALA A 75 2.01 40.42 -7.64
C ALA A 75 0.94 41.52 -7.74
N ASP A 76 -0.21 41.33 -7.09
CA ASP A 76 -1.34 42.28 -7.12
C ASP A 76 -1.08 43.57 -6.34
N THR A 77 -0.06 43.62 -5.47
CA THR A 77 0.17 44.73 -4.53
C THR A 77 1.18 45.79 -4.98
N ASN A 78 1.43 45.94 -6.30
CA ASN A 78 2.46 46.86 -6.85
C ASN A 78 3.88 46.57 -6.31
N SER A 79 4.19 45.30 -6.07
CA SER A 79 5.54 44.89 -5.71
C SER A 79 6.51 45.05 -6.88
N ASN A 80 7.78 45.32 -6.59
CA ASN A 80 8.82 45.47 -7.62
C ASN A 80 8.87 44.18 -8.48
N PRO A 81 8.82 44.26 -9.82
CA PRO A 81 8.78 43.07 -10.68
C PRO A 81 9.93 42.09 -10.45
N GLU A 82 11.12 42.58 -10.08
CA GLU A 82 12.27 41.74 -9.74
C GLU A 82 12.05 40.87 -8.50
N ASP A 83 11.37 41.39 -7.48
CA ASP A 83 11.10 40.66 -6.24
C ASP A 83 10.02 39.60 -6.46
N PHE A 84 9.05 39.89 -7.33
CA PHE A 84 8.06 38.91 -7.76
C PHE A 84 8.70 37.74 -8.52
N ILE A 85 9.59 38.02 -9.49
CA ILE A 85 10.30 36.98 -10.25
C ILE A 85 11.12 36.08 -9.33
N LYS A 86 11.88 36.66 -8.38
CA LYS A 86 12.64 35.89 -7.39
C LYS A 86 11.74 35.01 -6.51
N GLY A 87 10.57 35.51 -6.13
CA GLY A 87 9.58 34.75 -5.37
C GLY A 87 9.09 33.52 -6.15
N VAL A 88 8.79 33.69 -7.44
CA VAL A 88 8.35 32.59 -8.32
C VAL A 88 9.49 31.57 -8.54
N GLU A 89 10.73 32.02 -8.73
CA GLU A 89 11.90 31.14 -8.85
C GLU A 89 12.12 30.28 -7.59
N LEU A 90 11.95 30.87 -6.41
CA LEU A 90 12.06 30.15 -5.14
C LEU A 90 11.03 29.03 -5.04
N ILE A 91 9.79 29.32 -5.46
CA ILE A 91 8.69 28.34 -5.43
C ILE A 91 8.95 27.23 -6.46
N TYR A 92 9.46 27.56 -7.64
CA TYR A 92 9.86 26.57 -8.65
C TYR A 92 10.94 25.62 -8.11
N SER A 93 11.96 26.16 -7.44
CA SER A 93 13.00 25.36 -6.78
C SER A 93 12.43 24.46 -5.69
N GLN A 94 11.49 24.97 -4.88
CA GLN A 94 10.81 24.20 -3.84
C GLN A 94 9.98 23.06 -4.44
N LEU A 95 9.30 23.29 -5.57
CA LEU A 95 8.55 22.25 -6.28
C LEU A 95 9.48 21.16 -6.84
N PHE A 96 10.61 21.54 -7.44
CA PHE A 96 11.61 20.57 -7.91
C PHE A 96 12.18 19.74 -6.77
N SER A 97 12.57 20.40 -5.67
CA SER A 97 13.04 19.71 -4.46
C SER A 97 11.98 18.76 -3.91
N PHE A 98 10.70 19.14 -3.96
CA PHE A 98 9.60 18.26 -3.58
C PHE A 98 9.53 17.01 -4.47
N LEU A 99 9.66 17.16 -5.79
CA LEU A 99 9.65 16.03 -6.73
C LEU A 99 10.83 15.09 -6.50
N GLU A 100 12.04 15.63 -6.34
CA GLU A 100 13.25 14.85 -6.06
C GLU A 100 13.13 14.06 -4.75
N ASN A 101 12.61 14.70 -3.69
CA ASN A 101 12.35 14.03 -2.41
C ASN A 101 11.30 12.91 -2.49
N ASN A 102 10.47 12.90 -3.54
CA ASN A 102 9.52 11.82 -3.83
C ASN A 102 10.03 10.87 -4.92
N ASN A 103 11.33 10.87 -5.21
CA ASN A 103 12.00 10.06 -6.22
C ASN A 103 11.47 10.27 -7.65
N VAL A 104 10.94 11.46 -7.94
CA VAL A 104 10.50 11.85 -9.27
C VAL A 104 11.56 12.78 -9.86
N GLN A 105 12.17 12.37 -10.98
CA GLN A 105 13.15 13.17 -11.70
C GLN A 105 12.62 13.56 -13.07
N SER A 106 13.05 14.72 -13.57
CA SER A 106 12.76 15.10 -14.95
C SER A 106 13.42 14.11 -15.91
N MET A 107 12.65 13.63 -16.88
CA MET A 107 13.24 12.88 -17.99
C MET A 107 13.86 13.90 -18.96
N VAL A 108 15.14 13.70 -19.29
CA VAL A 108 15.79 14.49 -20.33
C VAL A 108 15.12 14.15 -21.66
N THR A 109 14.26 15.04 -22.14
CA THR A 109 13.75 14.97 -23.50
C THR A 109 14.72 15.70 -24.41
N GLU A 110 15.35 14.96 -25.34
CA GLU A 110 16.07 15.58 -26.44
C GLU A 110 15.07 16.46 -27.21
N LYS A 111 15.29 17.77 -27.19
CA LYS A 111 14.61 18.71 -28.08
C LYS A 111 14.87 18.29 -29.52
N LYS A 112 13.92 17.59 -30.16
CA LYS A 112 13.82 17.63 -31.61
C LYS A 112 13.25 19.00 -31.99
N LYS A 113 14.19 19.89 -32.34
CA LYS A 113 14.09 21.17 -33.05
C LYS A 113 12.81 21.99 -32.83
#